data_AF-A0A1V5BN13-F1
#
_entry.id   AF-A0A1V5BN13-F1
#
_cell.length_a   1.000
_cell.length_b   1.000
_cell.length_c   1.000
_cell.angle_alpha   90.00
_cell.angle_beta   90.00
_cell.angle_gamma   90.00
#
_symmetry.space_group_name_H-M   'P 1'
#
loop_
_entity.id
_entity.type
_entity.pdbx_description
1 polymer ?
#
loop_
_entity_poly.entity_id
_entity_poly.type
_entity_poly.pdbx_seq_one_letter_code
_entity_poly.pdbx_strand_id
1 'polypeptide(L)'
;MYFADFFRNLFKRSNVGVLIYLILNLLLLFFLSGQGDISGFFVVLGVYLFSLVVALSPVGEAILRIQQGCKPITRQDILAKVEPLFRRVYEKAKNLDPSIPDGVKIYLNNDKAPNAFATGRKTICITKGLLSLSDEQIESTLAHEFGHLAHKDTDMLLVISVGNLIVTFIFIATRLIINITGILFSIINRSIGGLIATFLVDILFGLAMWSWTKIGTLLVLYSGRKNEFEADEFAFKLGYGHGLAATLDIIAQHPPAHGLWKALYSTHPDTNDRIGKLQILGVEYSRY
;
A
#
# COMPACT_ATOMS: atom_id res chain seq x y z
N MET A 1 -6.98 -22.18 -1.75
CA MET A 1 -6.95 -21.53 -0.42
C MET A 1 -6.66 -20.04 -0.51
N TYR A 2 -5.58 -19.61 -1.19
CA TYR A 2 -5.13 -18.20 -1.20
C TYR A 2 -6.21 -17.14 -1.59
N PHE A 3 -6.88 -17.28 -2.73
CA PHE A 3 -7.93 -16.34 -3.14
C PHE A 3 -9.12 -16.31 -2.19
N ALA A 4 -9.48 -17.45 -1.58
CA ALA A 4 -10.60 -17.53 -0.65
C ALA A 4 -10.33 -16.73 0.63
N ASP A 5 -9.09 -16.76 1.13
CA ASP A 5 -8.68 -15.95 2.28
C ASP A 5 -8.67 -14.46 1.95
N PHE A 6 -8.21 -14.10 0.75
CA PHE A 6 -8.25 -12.72 0.28
C PHE A 6 -9.70 -12.20 0.26
N PHE A 7 -10.63 -12.92 -0.38
CA PHE A 7 -12.04 -12.51 -0.42
C PHE A 7 -12.65 -12.44 0.98
N ARG A 8 -12.35 -13.41 1.86
CA ARG A 8 -12.80 -13.35 3.27
C ARG A 8 -12.31 -12.07 3.96
N ASN A 9 -11.06 -11.67 3.75
CA ASN A 9 -10.51 -10.44 4.29
C ASN A 9 -11.14 -9.20 3.63
N LEU A 10 -11.37 -9.20 2.32
CA LEU A 10 -11.98 -8.07 1.59
C LEU A 10 -13.37 -7.73 2.12
N PHE A 11 -14.17 -8.74 2.52
CA PHE A 11 -15.51 -8.55 3.06
C PHE A 11 -15.54 -8.25 4.58
N LYS A 12 -14.39 -8.08 5.25
CA LYS A 12 -14.35 -7.60 6.65
C LYS A 12 -14.86 -6.16 6.74
N ARG A 13 -15.50 -5.80 7.86
CA ARG A 13 -16.02 -4.44 8.11
C ARG A 13 -14.95 -3.35 8.01
N SER A 14 -13.70 -3.65 8.36
CA SER A 14 -12.58 -2.72 8.23
C SER A 14 -12.32 -2.32 6.76
N ASN A 15 -12.53 -3.24 5.82
CA ASN A 15 -12.20 -3.07 4.40
C ASN A 15 -13.37 -2.57 3.55
N VAL A 16 -14.48 -2.12 4.16
CA VAL A 16 -15.66 -1.63 3.42
C VAL A 16 -15.32 -0.46 2.49
N GLY A 17 -14.44 0.44 2.92
CA GLY A 17 -13.97 1.54 2.08
C GLY A 17 -13.23 1.05 0.83
N VAL A 18 -12.42 0.01 0.96
CA VAL A 18 -11.75 -0.66 -0.17
C VAL A 18 -12.77 -1.28 -1.11
N LEU A 19 -13.76 -2.02 -0.58
CA LEU A 19 -14.81 -2.63 -1.40
C LEU A 19 -15.59 -1.59 -2.21
N ILE A 20 -16.02 -0.50 -1.57
CA ILE A 20 -16.69 0.63 -2.22
C ILE A 20 -15.80 1.19 -3.32
N TYR A 21 -14.51 1.38 -3.02
CA TYR A 21 -13.56 1.90 -3.99
C TYR A 21 -13.39 0.98 -5.22
N LEU A 22 -13.35 -0.34 -5.02
CA LEU A 22 -13.28 -1.29 -6.12
C LEU A 22 -14.53 -1.26 -7.01
N ILE A 23 -15.72 -1.16 -6.40
CA ILE A 23 -16.99 -1.03 -7.13
C ILE A 23 -17.03 0.28 -7.92
N LEU A 24 -16.61 1.39 -7.30
CA LEU A 24 -16.53 2.69 -7.95
C LEU A 24 -15.58 2.69 -9.14
N ASN A 25 -14.42 2.05 -9.02
CA ASN A 25 -13.49 1.87 -10.15
C ASN A 25 -14.13 1.06 -11.28
N LEU A 26 -14.82 -0.05 -10.97
CA LEU A 26 -15.51 -0.84 -11.98
C LEU A 26 -16.57 -0.01 -12.74
N LEU A 27 -17.40 0.75 -12.00
CA LEU A 27 -18.42 1.63 -12.59
C LEU A 27 -17.79 2.72 -13.46
N LEU A 28 -16.74 3.36 -12.98
CA LEU A 28 -16.02 4.38 -13.73
C LEU A 28 -15.46 3.81 -15.03
N LEU A 29 -14.80 2.65 -14.99
CA LEU A 29 -14.27 1.99 -16.19
C LEU A 29 -15.39 1.62 -17.17
N PHE A 30 -16.55 1.21 -16.66
CA PHE A 30 -17.73 0.94 -17.49
C PHE A 30 -18.18 2.21 -18.22
N PHE A 31 -18.34 3.33 -17.52
CA PHE A 31 -18.70 4.61 -18.15
C PHE A 31 -17.64 5.12 -19.13
N LEU A 32 -16.35 4.99 -18.80
CA LEU A 32 -15.25 5.42 -19.68
C LEU A 32 -15.10 4.55 -20.93
N SER A 33 -15.54 3.29 -20.89
CA SER A 33 -15.49 2.40 -22.05
C SER A 33 -16.40 2.84 -23.20
N GLY A 34 -17.42 3.66 -22.91
CA GLY A 34 -18.43 4.09 -23.87
C GLY A 34 -19.41 2.98 -24.31
N GLN A 35 -19.23 1.74 -23.85
CA GLN A 35 -20.13 0.64 -24.12
C GLN A 35 -21.22 0.59 -23.05
N GLY A 36 -22.40 1.13 -23.37
CA GLY A 36 -23.55 1.17 -22.46
C GLY A 36 -24.39 -0.11 -22.44
N ASP A 37 -23.91 -1.19 -23.04
CA ASP A 37 -24.63 -2.45 -23.20
C ASP A 37 -24.11 -3.52 -22.23
N ILE A 38 -24.88 -4.61 -22.14
CA ILE A 38 -24.56 -5.75 -21.26
C ILE A 38 -23.22 -6.38 -21.67
N SER A 39 -22.89 -6.43 -22.96
CA SER A 39 -21.63 -7.02 -23.42
C SER A 39 -20.42 -6.20 -22.96
N GLY A 40 -20.49 -4.87 -23.06
CA GLY A 40 -19.44 -3.98 -22.55
C GLY A 40 -19.23 -4.09 -21.05
N PHE A 41 -20.29 -4.30 -20.27
CA PHE A 41 -20.17 -4.54 -18.84
C PHE A 41 -19.33 -5.80 -18.55
N PHE A 42 -19.58 -6.91 -19.24
CA PHE A 42 -18.82 -8.14 -19.04
C PHE A 42 -17.36 -8.02 -19.51
N VAL A 43 -17.09 -7.25 -20.56
CA VAL A 43 -15.71 -6.95 -20.99
C VAL A 43 -14.97 -6.18 -19.90
N VAL A 44 -15.57 -5.10 -19.37
CA VAL A 44 -14.96 -4.29 -18.31
C VAL A 44 -14.78 -5.10 -17.04
N LEU A 45 -15.76 -5.92 -16.66
CA LEU A 45 -15.66 -6.85 -15.54
C LEU A 45 -14.50 -7.84 -15.76
N GLY A 46 -14.35 -8.39 -16.96
CA GLY A 46 -13.25 -9.28 -17.31
C GLY A 46 -11.87 -8.62 -17.16
N VAL A 47 -11.71 -7.40 -17.69
CA VAL A 47 -10.49 -6.59 -17.53
C VAL A 47 -10.21 -6.31 -16.05
N TYR A 48 -11.25 -5.98 -15.29
CA TYR A 48 -11.13 -5.70 -13.87
C TYR A 48 -10.74 -6.94 -13.06
N LEU A 49 -11.35 -8.10 -13.32
CA LEU A 49 -10.97 -9.36 -12.69
C LEU A 49 -9.53 -9.76 -13.06
N PHE A 50 -9.13 -9.58 -14.32
CA PHE A 50 -7.76 -9.79 -14.75
C PHE A 50 -6.78 -8.88 -14.00
N SER A 51 -7.16 -7.62 -13.76
CA SER A 51 -6.37 -6.70 -12.94
C SER A 51 -6.13 -7.20 -11.52
N LEU A 52 -7.15 -7.80 -10.90
CA LEU A 52 -7.03 -8.39 -9.57
C LEU A 52 -6.08 -9.58 -9.57
N VAL A 53 -6.10 -10.40 -10.61
CA VAL A 53 -5.15 -11.51 -10.77
C VAL A 53 -3.72 -10.98 -10.88
N VAL A 54 -3.49 -9.95 -11.69
CA VAL A 54 -2.17 -9.31 -11.82
C VAL A 54 -1.73 -8.69 -10.48
N ALA A 55 -2.63 -7.97 -9.81
CA ALA A 55 -2.39 -7.38 -8.50
C ALA A 55 -1.95 -8.42 -7.47
N LEU A 56 -2.63 -9.56 -7.46
CA LEU A 56 -2.40 -10.63 -6.53
C LEU A 56 -1.27 -11.60 -6.97
N SER A 57 -0.51 -11.26 -8.00
CA SER A 57 0.60 -12.06 -8.53
C SER A 57 1.98 -11.49 -8.15
N PRO A 58 3.08 -12.24 -8.38
CA PRO A 58 4.43 -11.71 -8.21
C PRO A 58 4.72 -10.43 -9.02
N VAL A 59 3.98 -10.22 -10.13
CA VAL A 59 4.08 -9.01 -10.96
C VAL A 59 3.54 -7.80 -10.22
N GLY A 60 2.36 -7.91 -9.60
CA GLY A 60 1.78 -6.84 -8.79
C GLY A 60 2.68 -6.46 -7.61
N GLU A 61 3.28 -7.46 -6.95
CA GLU A 61 4.25 -7.23 -5.88
C GLU A 61 5.53 -6.54 -6.40
N ALA A 62 6.02 -6.90 -7.59
CA ALA A 62 7.15 -6.22 -8.21
C ALA A 62 6.85 -4.75 -8.52
N ILE A 63 5.64 -4.45 -9.03
CA ILE A 63 5.17 -3.09 -9.28
C ILE A 63 5.16 -2.28 -7.98
N LEU A 64 4.59 -2.83 -6.89
CA LEU A 64 4.59 -2.17 -5.59
C LEU A 64 5.99 -1.87 -5.07
N ARG A 65 6.91 -2.84 -5.15
CA ARG A 65 8.32 -2.63 -4.74
C ARG A 65 8.95 -1.46 -5.48
N ILE A 66 8.72 -1.36 -6.78
CA ILE A 66 9.25 -0.26 -7.61
C ILE A 66 8.64 1.07 -7.18
N GLN A 67 7.32 1.14 -7.03
CA GLN A 67 6.62 2.37 -6.61
C GLN A 67 7.09 2.86 -5.24
N GLN A 68 7.37 1.94 -4.32
CA GLN A 68 7.84 2.26 -2.98
C GLN A 68 9.36 2.41 -2.88
N GLY A 69 10.10 2.28 -3.99
CA GLY A 69 11.56 2.44 -4.01
C GLY A 69 12.34 1.35 -3.29
N CYS A 70 11.74 0.18 -3.08
CA CYS A 70 12.37 -0.97 -2.44
C CYS A 70 13.30 -1.69 -3.42
N LYS A 71 14.59 -1.72 -3.08
CA LYS A 71 15.64 -2.33 -3.92
C LYS A 71 16.28 -3.52 -3.21
N PRO A 72 16.72 -4.55 -3.95
CA PRO A 72 17.49 -5.65 -3.36
C PRO A 72 18.72 -5.11 -2.61
N ILE A 73 19.03 -5.71 -1.46
CA ILE A 73 20.21 -5.34 -0.68
C ILE A 73 21.45 -5.91 -1.37
N THR A 74 22.30 -5.03 -1.92
CA THR A 74 23.53 -5.44 -2.61
C THR A 74 24.77 -5.33 -1.73
N ARG A 75 24.74 -4.46 -0.71
CA ARG A 75 25.88 -4.19 0.18
C ARG A 75 25.98 -5.30 1.23
N GLN A 76 27.13 -5.97 1.29
CA GLN A 76 27.32 -7.19 2.10
C GLN A 76 27.32 -6.94 3.61
N ASP A 77 27.82 -5.80 4.07
CA ASP A 77 27.80 -5.40 5.49
C ASP A 77 26.38 -5.13 5.99
N ILE A 78 25.52 -4.50 5.18
CA ILE A 78 24.09 -4.31 5.50
C ILE A 78 23.42 -5.69 5.60
N LEU A 79 23.69 -6.57 4.63
CA LEU A 79 23.12 -7.92 4.64
C LEU A 79 23.61 -8.72 5.86
N ALA A 80 24.90 -8.63 6.21
CA ALA A 80 25.47 -9.30 7.37
C ALA A 80 24.84 -8.85 8.69
N LYS A 81 24.46 -7.56 8.80
CA LYS A 81 23.71 -7.06 9.97
C LYS A 81 22.25 -7.54 9.96
N VAL A 82 21.55 -7.38 8.85
CA VAL A 82 20.09 -7.49 8.80
C VAL A 82 19.58 -8.92 8.61
N GLU A 83 20.26 -9.71 7.78
CA GLU A 83 19.81 -11.07 7.42
C GLU A 83 19.65 -11.99 8.65
N PRO A 84 20.57 -12.00 9.65
CA PRO A 84 20.38 -12.81 10.85
C PRO A 84 19.16 -12.37 11.68
N LEU A 85 18.96 -11.06 11.85
CA LEU A 85 17.82 -10.49 12.57
C LEU A 85 16.51 -10.87 11.88
N PHE A 86 16.45 -10.66 10.56
CA PHE A 86 15.30 -11.00 9.73
C PHE A 86 14.95 -12.48 9.83
N ARG A 87 15.92 -13.38 9.71
CA ARG A 87 15.68 -14.83 9.82
C ARG A 87 15.17 -15.21 11.21
N ARG A 88 15.77 -14.70 12.29
CA ARG A 88 15.30 -15.01 13.66
C ARG A 88 13.85 -14.61 13.86
N VAL A 89 13.47 -13.41 13.43
CA VAL A 89 12.08 -12.94 13.54
C VAL A 89 11.16 -13.74 12.62
N TYR A 90 11.59 -14.02 11.39
CA TYR A 90 10.81 -14.80 10.42
C TYR A 90 10.46 -16.18 10.94
N GLU A 91 11.43 -16.93 11.48
CA GLU A 91 11.20 -18.27 12.02
C GLU A 91 10.21 -18.24 13.19
N LYS A 92 10.36 -17.29 14.14
CA LYS A 92 9.40 -17.12 15.23
C LYS A 92 8.00 -16.76 14.72
N ALA A 93 7.92 -15.82 13.77
CA ALA A 93 6.66 -15.38 13.20
C ALA A 93 5.94 -16.52 12.47
N LYS A 94 6.68 -17.31 11.67
CA LYS A 94 6.17 -18.46 10.93
C LYS A 94 5.71 -19.60 11.85
N ASN A 95 6.39 -19.79 12.98
CA ASN A 95 5.97 -20.73 14.02
C ASN A 95 4.68 -20.28 14.72
N LEU A 96 4.51 -18.97 14.95
CA LEU A 96 3.29 -18.41 15.53
C LEU A 96 2.12 -18.44 14.56
N ASP A 97 2.35 -18.08 13.29
CA ASP A 97 1.34 -18.10 12.23
C ASP A 97 1.88 -18.75 10.93
N PRO A 98 1.55 -20.03 10.68
CA PRO A 98 1.97 -20.74 9.48
C PRO A 98 1.46 -20.14 8.16
N SER A 99 0.47 -19.25 8.21
CA SER A 99 -0.10 -18.59 7.03
C SER A 99 0.82 -17.54 6.42
N ILE A 100 1.83 -17.07 7.17
CA ILE A 100 2.90 -16.21 6.63
C ILE A 100 3.55 -16.94 5.46
N PRO A 101 3.68 -16.35 4.26
CA PRO A 101 4.15 -17.10 3.10
C PRO A 101 5.60 -17.58 3.20
N ASP A 102 5.92 -18.65 2.47
CA ASP A 102 7.32 -19.06 2.31
C ASP A 102 8.06 -18.11 1.37
N GLY A 103 9.33 -17.87 1.67
CA GLY A 103 10.22 -17.05 0.85
C GLY A 103 9.94 -15.55 0.92
N VAL A 104 9.55 -15.04 2.09
CA VAL A 104 9.56 -13.60 2.37
C VAL A 104 11.00 -13.09 2.25
N LYS A 105 11.19 -11.98 1.54
CA LYS A 105 12.49 -11.38 1.26
C LYS A 105 12.59 -9.98 1.83
N ILE A 106 13.78 -9.62 2.28
CA ILE A 106 14.09 -8.28 2.77
C ILE A 106 14.70 -7.39 1.67
N TYR A 107 14.26 -6.13 1.63
CA TYR A 107 14.70 -5.10 0.68
C TYR A 107 15.08 -3.83 1.43
N LEU A 108 15.79 -2.92 0.74
CA LEU A 108 16.22 -1.64 1.28
C LEU A 108 15.60 -0.47 0.52
N ASN A 109 15.05 0.47 1.28
CA ASN A 109 14.65 1.80 0.83
C ASN A 109 15.72 2.83 1.29
N ASN A 110 15.96 3.86 0.48
CA ASN A 110 16.98 4.89 0.75
C ASN A 110 16.56 5.98 1.76
N ASP A 111 15.36 5.91 2.34
CA ASP A 111 14.87 6.88 3.32
C ASP A 111 15.78 6.93 4.57
N LYS A 112 15.98 8.13 5.09
CA LYS A 112 16.77 8.42 6.29
C LYS A 112 15.96 8.31 7.57
N ALA A 113 14.62 8.43 7.50
CA ALA A 113 13.76 8.22 8.64
C ALA A 113 13.75 6.73 9.01
N PRO A 114 13.89 6.36 10.31
CA PRO A 114 13.84 4.97 10.73
C PRO A 114 12.44 4.40 10.50
N ASN A 115 12.34 3.40 9.62
CA ASN A 115 11.09 2.73 9.32
C ASN A 115 11.31 1.35 8.68
N ALA A 116 10.30 0.48 8.78
CA ALA A 116 10.14 -0.67 7.91
C ALA A 116 8.70 -0.71 7.41
N PHE A 117 8.43 -1.48 6.37
CA PHE A 117 7.07 -1.76 5.93
C PHE A 117 7.01 -3.07 5.15
N ALA A 118 5.97 -3.86 5.41
CA ALA A 118 5.58 -4.96 4.57
C ALA A 118 4.93 -4.43 3.27
N THR A 119 5.20 -5.08 2.14
CA THR A 119 4.61 -4.72 0.85
C THR A 119 4.34 -5.96 0.00
N GLY A 120 3.11 -6.06 -0.51
CA GLY A 120 2.61 -7.33 -1.01
C GLY A 120 2.74 -8.45 0.03
N ARG A 121 3.09 -9.66 -0.40
CA ARG A 121 3.00 -10.85 0.49
C ARG A 121 4.33 -11.41 0.93
N LYS A 122 5.34 -11.20 0.11
CA LYS A 122 6.65 -11.84 0.28
C LYS A 122 7.77 -10.80 0.34
N THR A 123 7.43 -9.57 0.68
CA THR A 123 8.41 -8.49 0.76
C THR A 123 8.24 -7.70 2.05
N ILE A 124 9.34 -7.56 2.78
CA ILE A 124 9.53 -6.54 3.83
C ILE A 124 10.63 -5.61 3.36
N CYS A 125 10.42 -4.31 3.52
CA CYS A 125 11.34 -3.27 3.09
C CYS A 125 11.75 -2.44 4.30
N ILE A 126 13.04 -2.36 4.57
CA ILE A 126 13.60 -1.54 5.66
C ILE A 126 14.20 -0.26 5.08
N THR A 127 14.20 0.84 5.83
CA THR A 127 14.86 2.08 5.41
C THR A 127 16.32 2.10 5.85
N LYS A 128 17.13 2.98 5.24
CA LYS A 128 18.50 3.24 5.71
C LYS A 128 18.52 3.80 7.13
N GLY A 129 17.51 4.60 7.50
CA GLY A 129 17.36 5.10 8.87
C GLY A 129 17.19 4.00 9.90
N LEU A 130 16.55 2.89 9.55
CA LEU A 130 16.36 1.77 10.49
C LEU A 130 17.69 1.09 10.85
N LEU A 131 18.68 1.12 9.94
CA LEU A 131 19.99 0.50 10.14
C LEU A 131 20.80 1.13 11.27
N SER A 132 20.50 2.37 11.68
CA SER A 132 21.15 3.03 12.82
C SER A 132 20.56 2.63 14.17
N LEU A 133 19.45 1.91 14.19
CA LEU A 133 18.85 1.41 15.43
C LEU A 133 19.60 0.17 15.97
N SER A 134 19.32 -0.15 17.23
CA SER A 134 19.84 -1.37 17.86
C SER A 134 19.21 -2.62 17.22
N ASP A 135 19.88 -3.77 17.37
CA ASP A 135 19.39 -5.03 16.82
C ASP A 135 18.00 -5.39 17.37
N GLU A 136 17.74 -5.14 18.66
CA GLU A 136 16.43 -5.37 19.30
C GLU A 136 15.33 -4.50 18.69
N GLN A 137 15.64 -3.24 18.37
CA GLN A 137 14.69 -2.30 17.75
C GLN A 137 14.40 -2.67 16.29
N ILE A 138 15.41 -3.16 15.56
CA ILE A 138 15.22 -3.68 14.21
C ILE A 138 14.35 -4.93 14.26
N GLU A 139 14.63 -5.87 15.16
CA GLU A 139 13.85 -7.10 15.32
C GLU A 139 12.40 -6.82 15.72
N SER A 140 12.16 -5.86 16.61
CA SER A 140 10.81 -5.49 17.03
C SER A 140 10.01 -4.83 15.91
N THR A 141 10.66 -3.96 15.11
CA THR A 141 10.05 -3.38 13.91
C THR A 141 9.71 -4.47 12.89
N LEU A 142 10.65 -5.39 12.63
CA LEU A 142 10.40 -6.52 11.72
C LEU A 142 9.26 -7.41 12.23
N ALA A 143 9.16 -7.66 13.54
CA ALA A 143 8.10 -8.47 14.13
C ALA A 143 6.71 -7.84 13.92
N HIS A 144 6.62 -6.51 14.03
CA HIS A 144 5.42 -5.76 13.69
C HIS A 144 5.06 -5.93 12.20
N GLU A 145 6.03 -5.78 11.30
CA GLU A 145 5.78 -5.97 9.85
C GLU A 145 5.38 -7.41 9.47
N PHE A 146 5.90 -8.41 10.16
CA PHE A 146 5.43 -9.79 9.99
C PHE A 146 3.98 -9.96 10.47
N GLY A 147 3.52 -9.20 11.46
CA GLY A 147 2.12 -9.13 11.85
C GLY A 147 1.22 -8.70 10.70
N HIS A 148 1.62 -7.67 9.93
CA HIS A 148 0.89 -7.27 8.72
C HIS A 148 0.84 -8.36 7.65
N LEU A 149 1.91 -9.12 7.48
CA LEU A 149 1.92 -10.27 6.56
C LEU A 149 1.02 -11.42 7.04
N ALA A 150 1.03 -11.71 8.34
CA ALA A 150 0.17 -12.73 8.95
C ALA A 150 -1.33 -12.39 8.79
N HIS A 151 -1.69 -11.14 9.07
CA HIS A 151 -3.07 -10.66 8.94
C HIS A 151 -3.48 -10.36 7.48
N LYS A 152 -2.51 -10.35 6.56
CA LYS A 152 -2.66 -10.06 5.12
C LYS A 152 -3.16 -8.64 4.87
N ASP A 153 -2.70 -7.68 5.67
CA ASP A 153 -3.11 -6.28 5.57
C ASP A 153 -2.63 -5.64 4.26
N THR A 154 -1.47 -6.07 3.79
CA THR A 154 -0.81 -5.59 2.58
C THR A 154 -1.44 -6.11 1.27
N ASP A 155 -2.33 -7.10 1.34
CA ASP A 155 -3.07 -7.60 0.16
C ASP A 155 -4.03 -6.54 -0.39
N MET A 156 -4.64 -5.73 0.50
CA MET A 156 -5.52 -4.64 0.08
C MET A 156 -4.72 -3.58 -0.66
N LEU A 157 -3.50 -3.28 -0.20
CA LEU A 157 -2.60 -2.33 -0.84
C LEU A 157 -2.23 -2.75 -2.27
N LEU A 158 -2.01 -4.05 -2.52
CA LEU A 158 -1.77 -4.60 -3.86
C LEU A 158 -2.93 -4.29 -4.81
N VAL A 159 -4.14 -4.63 -4.39
CA VAL A 159 -5.35 -4.48 -5.21
C VAL A 159 -5.67 -3.01 -5.47
N ILE A 160 -5.54 -2.16 -4.47
CA ILE A 160 -5.71 -0.72 -4.61
C ILE A 160 -4.67 -0.15 -5.59
N SER A 161 -3.39 -0.47 -5.41
CA SER A 161 -2.34 0.11 -6.25
C SER A 161 -2.45 -0.30 -7.72
N VAL A 162 -2.64 -1.59 -8.00
CA VAL A 162 -2.77 -2.07 -9.38
C VAL A 162 -4.09 -1.61 -10.01
N GLY A 163 -5.19 -1.58 -9.24
CA GLY A 163 -6.44 -0.97 -9.67
C GLY A 163 -6.27 0.50 -10.07
N ASN A 164 -5.57 1.28 -9.23
CA ASN A 164 -5.26 2.69 -9.51
C ASN A 164 -4.40 2.85 -10.75
N LEU A 165 -3.43 1.97 -10.95
CA LEU A 165 -2.56 2.00 -12.12
C LEU A 165 -3.36 1.83 -13.41
N ILE A 166 -4.30 0.87 -13.44
CA ILE A 166 -5.12 0.60 -14.62
C ILE A 166 -6.12 1.72 -14.88
N VAL A 167 -6.78 2.21 -13.82
CA VAL A 167 -7.67 3.36 -13.93
C VAL A 167 -6.91 4.57 -14.45
N THR A 168 -5.73 4.87 -13.88
CA THR A 168 -4.88 5.98 -14.32
C THR A 168 -4.43 5.80 -15.77
N PHE A 169 -4.04 4.59 -16.18
CA PHE A 169 -3.65 4.29 -17.55
C PHE A 169 -4.80 4.54 -18.53
N ILE A 170 -6.00 4.02 -18.23
CA ILE A 170 -7.19 4.21 -19.07
C ILE A 170 -7.55 5.69 -19.16
N PHE A 171 -7.51 6.42 -18.05
CA PHE A 171 -7.74 7.86 -18.06
C PHE A 171 -6.71 8.62 -18.91
N ILE A 172 -5.42 8.29 -18.81
CA ILE A 172 -4.38 8.91 -19.64
C ILE A 172 -4.62 8.60 -21.12
N ALA A 173 -4.97 7.35 -21.45
CA ALA A 173 -5.26 6.94 -22.82
C ALA A 173 -6.49 7.68 -23.38
N THR A 174 -7.60 7.72 -22.63
CA THR A 174 -8.82 8.45 -23.02
C THR A 174 -8.55 9.94 -23.17
N ARG A 175 -7.80 10.55 -22.24
CA ARG A 175 -7.37 11.96 -22.32
C ARG A 175 -6.58 12.21 -23.60
N LEU A 176 -5.64 11.34 -23.93
CA LEU A 176 -4.82 11.45 -25.15
C LEU A 176 -5.69 11.37 -26.41
N ILE A 177 -6.63 10.41 -26.46
CA ILE A 177 -7.55 10.24 -27.60
C ILE A 177 -8.43 11.50 -27.78
N ILE A 178 -9.04 12.01 -26.71
CA ILE A 178 -9.88 13.21 -26.74
C ILE A 178 -9.08 14.42 -27.23
N ASN A 179 -7.85 14.62 -26.73
CA ASN A 179 -7.03 15.75 -27.15
C ASN A 179 -6.59 15.63 -28.61
N ILE A 180 -6.11 14.45 -29.04
CA ILE A 180 -5.68 14.24 -30.44
C ILE A 180 -6.86 14.45 -31.40
N THR A 181 -8.01 13.83 -31.10
CA THR A 181 -9.21 13.95 -31.95
C THR A 181 -9.75 15.38 -31.97
N GLY A 182 -9.83 16.04 -30.81
CA GLY A 182 -10.28 17.43 -30.70
C GLY A 182 -9.37 18.41 -31.44
N ILE A 183 -8.05 18.28 -31.28
CA ILE A 183 -7.07 19.12 -31.99
C ILE A 183 -7.14 18.87 -33.50
N LEU A 184 -7.13 17.60 -33.93
CA LEU A 184 -7.16 17.26 -35.35
C LEU A 184 -8.44 17.77 -36.02
N PHE A 185 -9.60 17.55 -35.40
CA PHE A 185 -10.88 18.07 -35.88
C PHE A 185 -10.89 19.60 -35.96
N SER A 186 -10.30 20.28 -34.98
CA SER A 186 -10.21 21.74 -34.96
C SER A 186 -9.29 22.28 -36.05
N ILE A 187 -8.18 21.59 -36.35
CA ILE A 187 -7.26 21.93 -37.45
C ILE A 187 -7.95 21.75 -38.80
N ILE A 188 -8.62 20.60 -39.02
CA ILE A 188 -9.34 20.30 -40.27
C ILE A 188 -10.40 21.38 -40.56
N ASN A 189 -11.14 21.79 -39.54
CA ASN A 189 -12.18 22.82 -39.67
C ASN A 189 -11.67 24.26 -39.51
N ARG A 190 -10.36 24.48 -39.33
CA ARG A 190 -9.73 25.78 -39.09
C ARG A 190 -10.42 26.58 -37.96
N SER A 191 -10.82 25.89 -36.90
CA SER A 191 -11.61 26.45 -35.80
C SER A 191 -10.76 26.72 -34.56
N ILE A 192 -10.47 28.00 -34.29
CA ILE A 192 -9.85 28.44 -33.04
C ILE A 192 -10.77 28.12 -31.84
N GLY A 193 -12.08 28.27 -32.02
CA GLY A 193 -13.06 27.90 -31.00
C GLY A 193 -13.01 26.41 -30.63
N GLY A 194 -12.75 25.53 -31.59
CA GLY A 194 -12.58 24.10 -31.35
C GLY A 194 -11.31 23.77 -30.54
N LEU A 195 -10.20 24.49 -30.79
CA LEU A 195 -8.98 24.35 -30.01
C LEU A 195 -9.19 24.80 -28.55
N ILE A 196 -9.88 25.93 -28.36
CA ILE A 196 -10.26 26.42 -27.02
C ILE A 196 -11.17 25.41 -26.32
N ALA A 197 -12.18 24.88 -27.01
CA ALA A 197 -13.07 23.88 -26.44
C ALA A 197 -12.32 22.60 -26.02
N THR A 198 -11.41 22.11 -26.88
CA THR A 198 -10.57 20.93 -26.56
C THR A 198 -9.72 21.18 -25.31
N PHE A 199 -9.11 22.36 -25.21
CA PHE A 199 -8.33 22.75 -24.03
C PHE A 199 -9.17 22.83 -22.75
N LEU A 200 -10.39 23.39 -22.83
CA LEU A 200 -11.30 23.44 -21.69
C LEU A 200 -11.76 22.05 -21.25
N VAL A 201 -12.07 21.16 -22.20
CA VAL A 201 -12.40 19.75 -21.92
C VAL A 201 -11.22 19.05 -21.25
N ASP A 202 -9.99 19.31 -21.69
CA ASP A 202 -8.78 18.74 -21.07
C ASP A 202 -8.60 19.17 -19.61
N ILE A 203 -8.82 20.45 -19.30
CA ILE A 203 -8.80 20.97 -17.92
C ILE A 203 -9.86 20.26 -17.07
N LEU A 204 -11.11 20.19 -17.56
CA LEU A 204 -12.21 19.54 -16.84
C LEU A 204 -11.91 18.06 -16.57
N PHE A 205 -11.35 17.37 -17.56
CA PHE A 205 -10.95 15.96 -17.43
C PHE A 205 -9.82 15.78 -16.42
N GLY A 206 -8.83 16.69 -16.40
CA GLY A 206 -7.77 16.74 -15.40
C GLY A 206 -8.30 16.96 -13.97
N LEU A 207 -9.28 17.85 -13.80
CA LEU A 207 -9.94 18.09 -12.50
C LEU A 207 -10.77 16.88 -12.05
N ALA A 208 -11.48 16.22 -12.96
CA ALA A 208 -12.21 14.99 -12.67
C ALA A 208 -11.25 13.89 -12.19
N MET A 209 -10.11 13.73 -12.88
CA MET A 209 -9.05 12.79 -12.49
C MET A 209 -8.48 13.09 -11.11
N TRP A 210 -8.11 14.34 -10.86
CA TRP A 210 -7.60 14.76 -9.56
C TRP A 210 -8.62 14.47 -8.46
N SER A 211 -9.89 14.84 -8.66
CA SER A 211 -10.98 14.58 -7.70
C SER A 211 -11.16 13.09 -7.45
N TRP A 212 -11.14 12.26 -8.50
CA TRP A 212 -11.25 10.80 -8.39
C TRP A 212 -10.15 10.20 -7.51
N THR A 213 -8.89 10.61 -7.73
CA THR A 213 -7.77 10.12 -6.93
C THR A 213 -7.90 10.50 -5.45
N LYS A 214 -8.44 11.69 -5.14
CA LYS A 214 -8.69 12.12 -3.75
C LYS A 214 -9.79 11.30 -3.07
N ILE A 215 -10.89 11.04 -3.78
CA ILE A 215 -11.97 10.18 -3.27
C ILE A 215 -11.43 8.78 -2.99
N GLY A 216 -10.63 8.23 -3.92
CA GLY A 216 -10.00 6.93 -3.75
C GLY A 216 -9.08 6.86 -2.54
N THR A 217 -8.22 7.87 -2.34
CA THR A 217 -7.40 7.96 -1.13
C THR A 217 -8.28 7.96 0.12
N LEU A 218 -9.30 8.83 0.20
CA LEU A 218 -10.15 8.94 1.40
C LEU A 218 -10.85 7.63 1.76
N LEU A 219 -11.36 6.88 0.77
CA LEU A 219 -12.04 5.61 0.99
C LEU A 219 -11.11 4.51 1.53
N VAL A 220 -9.85 4.52 1.12
CA VAL A 220 -8.84 3.53 1.54
C VAL A 220 -8.30 3.83 2.95
N LEU A 221 -8.23 5.11 3.33
CA LEU A 221 -7.59 5.55 4.57
C LEU A 221 -8.29 5.08 5.87
N TYR A 222 -9.56 4.69 5.82
CA TYR A 222 -10.32 4.30 7.01
C TYR A 222 -9.91 2.93 7.60
N SER A 223 -9.28 2.05 6.80
CA SER A 223 -9.10 0.65 7.17
C SER A 223 -7.87 0.34 8.06
N GLY A 224 -6.96 1.30 8.28
CA GLY A 224 -5.61 0.99 8.81
C GLY A 224 -5.49 0.86 10.33
N ARG A 225 -6.26 1.62 11.12
CA ARG A 225 -5.97 1.79 12.57
C ARG A 225 -6.05 0.52 13.40
N LYS A 226 -7.03 -0.35 13.11
CA LYS A 226 -7.20 -1.62 13.85
C LYS A 226 -6.06 -2.60 13.54
N ASN A 227 -5.61 -2.61 12.29
CA ASN A 227 -4.55 -3.49 11.81
C ASN A 227 -3.21 -3.19 12.51
N GLU A 228 -2.95 -1.91 12.82
CA GLU A 228 -1.77 -1.49 13.58
C GLU A 228 -1.73 -2.12 14.99
N PHE A 229 -2.86 -2.08 15.71
CA PHE A 229 -2.94 -2.70 17.04
C PHE A 229 -2.82 -4.23 16.97
N GLU A 230 -3.38 -4.86 15.93
CA GLU A 230 -3.25 -6.30 15.72
C GLU A 230 -1.79 -6.68 15.40
N ALA A 231 -1.08 -5.88 14.61
CA ALA A 231 0.35 -6.07 14.33
C ALA A 231 1.23 -5.83 15.57
N ASP A 232 0.91 -4.85 16.41
CA ASP A 232 1.57 -4.63 17.70
C ASP A 232 1.39 -5.81 18.66
N GLU A 233 0.16 -6.33 18.76
CA GLU A 233 -0.13 -7.52 19.55
C GLU A 233 0.62 -8.76 19.02
N PHE A 234 0.76 -8.88 17.71
CA PHE A 234 1.54 -9.94 17.08
C PHE A 234 3.03 -9.85 17.47
N ALA A 235 3.63 -8.66 17.37
CA ALA A 235 5.01 -8.43 17.79
C ALA A 235 5.21 -8.70 19.29
N PHE A 236 4.24 -8.35 20.13
CA PHE A 236 4.23 -8.67 21.55
C PHE A 236 4.24 -10.19 21.79
N LYS A 237 3.37 -10.95 21.11
CA LYS A 237 3.32 -12.43 21.20
C LYS A 237 4.63 -13.11 20.80
N LEU A 238 5.41 -12.49 19.92
CA LEU A 238 6.74 -12.96 19.53
C LEU A 238 7.85 -12.64 20.55
N GLY A 239 7.53 -11.89 21.60
CA GLY A 239 8.45 -11.47 22.66
C GLY A 239 9.18 -10.15 22.36
N TYR A 240 8.72 -9.36 21.38
CA TYR A 240 9.36 -8.10 20.99
C TYR A 240 8.59 -6.85 21.46
N GLY A 241 7.63 -6.99 22.38
CA GLY A 241 6.77 -5.89 22.82
C GLY A 241 7.53 -4.71 23.46
N HIS A 242 8.54 -5.00 24.28
CA HIS A 242 9.37 -3.96 24.93
C HIS A 242 10.20 -3.18 23.89
N GLY A 243 10.95 -3.90 23.04
CA GLY A 243 11.71 -3.28 21.94
C GLY A 243 10.83 -2.51 20.96
N LEU A 244 9.58 -2.93 20.76
CA LEU A 244 8.62 -2.21 19.90
C LEU A 244 8.19 -0.90 20.56
N ALA A 245 7.81 -0.91 21.84
CA ALA A 245 7.43 0.29 22.57
C ALA A 245 8.56 1.34 22.56
N ALA A 246 9.80 0.91 22.81
CA ALA A 246 10.98 1.76 22.73
C ALA A 246 11.20 2.34 21.32
N THR A 247 10.94 1.54 20.28
CA THR A 247 11.09 1.98 18.89
C THR A 247 10.03 3.00 18.49
N LEU A 248 8.78 2.81 18.93
CA LEU A 248 7.69 3.75 18.68
C LEU A 248 8.00 5.15 19.23
N ASP A 249 8.62 5.24 20.41
CA ASP A 249 9.06 6.51 20.98
C ASP A 249 10.15 7.21 20.15
N ILE A 250 11.04 6.45 19.50
CA ILE A 250 12.09 7.00 18.62
C ILE A 250 11.49 7.49 17.31
N ILE A 251 10.59 6.69 16.71
CA ILE A 251 9.93 7.04 15.46
C ILE A 251 9.04 8.28 15.65
N ALA A 252 8.36 8.39 16.79
CA ALA A 252 7.57 9.57 17.15
C ALA A 252 8.39 10.87 17.16
N GLN A 253 9.68 10.80 17.50
CA GLN A 253 10.60 11.94 17.51
C GLN A 253 11.14 12.29 16.12
N HIS A 254 11.05 11.38 15.16
CA HIS A 254 11.55 11.54 13.80
C HIS A 254 10.43 11.39 12.76
N PRO A 255 9.34 12.18 12.84
CA PRO A 255 8.26 12.06 11.89
C PRO A 255 8.77 12.36 10.47
N PRO A 256 8.30 11.63 9.44
CA PRO A 256 8.74 11.86 8.08
C PRO A 256 8.44 13.31 7.65
N ALA A 257 9.48 14.00 7.15
CA ALA A 257 9.43 15.45 6.93
C ALA A 257 8.39 15.87 5.88
N HIS A 258 8.23 15.12 4.79
CA HIS A 258 7.37 15.49 3.65
C HIS A 258 6.84 14.27 2.86
N GLY A 259 5.83 14.52 2.01
CA GLY A 259 5.41 13.61 0.95
C GLY A 259 4.39 12.55 1.36
N LEU A 260 4.29 11.49 0.54
CA LEU A 260 3.38 10.36 0.73
C LEU A 260 3.54 9.71 2.11
N TRP A 261 4.78 9.67 2.63
CA TRP A 261 5.10 9.06 3.92
C TRP A 261 4.61 9.87 5.12
N LYS A 262 4.58 11.21 5.04
CA LYS A 262 3.93 12.03 6.07
C LYS A 262 2.42 11.80 6.09
N ALA A 263 1.81 11.68 4.91
CA ALA A 263 0.38 11.39 4.79
C ALA A 263 0.05 9.97 5.32
N LEU A 264 0.88 8.97 5.01
CA LEU A 264 0.74 7.62 5.58
C LEU A 264 1.01 7.60 7.09
N TYR A 265 2.06 8.26 7.57
CA TYR A 265 2.40 8.35 9.00
C TYR A 265 1.25 8.96 9.82
N SER A 266 0.59 10.00 9.30
CA SER A 266 -0.58 10.62 9.92
C SER A 266 -1.82 9.71 10.00
N THR A 267 -1.76 8.53 9.37
CA THR A 267 -2.87 7.56 9.35
C THR A 267 -2.70 6.43 10.35
N HIS A 268 -1.50 6.28 10.94
CA HIS A 268 -1.30 5.41 12.09
C HIS A 268 -2.02 5.99 13.32
N PRO A 269 -2.50 5.14 14.24
CA PRO A 269 -2.88 5.58 15.58
C PRO A 269 -1.73 6.33 16.25
N ASP A 270 -2.06 7.19 17.22
CA ASP A 270 -1.05 7.90 17.99
C ASP A 270 -0.08 6.90 18.63
N THR A 271 1.21 7.22 18.63
CA THR A 271 2.23 6.32 19.18
C THR A 271 2.00 6.06 20.68
N ASN A 272 1.45 7.04 21.42
CA ASN A 272 1.11 6.83 22.82
C ASN A 272 -0.06 5.86 22.99
N ASP A 273 -1.06 5.89 22.10
CA ASP A 273 -2.16 4.92 22.13
C ASP A 273 -1.65 3.49 21.89
N ARG A 274 -0.70 3.32 20.95
CA ARG A 274 -0.05 2.04 20.66
C ARG A 274 0.79 1.53 21.83
N ILE A 275 1.62 2.38 22.42
CA ILE A 275 2.42 2.05 23.60
C ILE A 275 1.50 1.70 24.78
N GLY A 276 0.45 2.49 25.03
CA GLY A 276 -0.53 2.21 26.07
C GLY A 276 -1.23 0.86 25.88
N LYS A 277 -1.54 0.49 24.63
CA LYS A 277 -2.09 -0.83 24.33
C LYS A 277 -1.11 -1.96 24.61
N LEU A 278 0.18 -1.79 24.27
CA LEU A 278 1.24 -2.75 24.60
C LEU A 278 1.42 -2.91 26.12
N GLN A 279 1.35 -1.82 26.88
CA GLN A 279 1.41 -1.86 28.34
C GLN A 279 0.21 -2.65 28.93
N ILE A 280 -1.00 -2.45 28.40
CA ILE A 280 -2.18 -3.22 28.80
C ILE A 280 -2.02 -4.72 28.50
N LEU A 281 -1.29 -5.08 27.43
CA LEU A 281 -0.98 -6.47 27.09
C LEU A 281 0.07 -7.10 28.03
N GLY A 282 0.76 -6.30 28.85
CA GLY A 282 1.76 -6.76 29.82
C GLY A 282 3.21 -6.39 29.45
N VAL A 283 3.42 -5.44 28.54
CA VAL A 283 4.77 -4.90 28.28
C VAL A 283 5.19 -3.97 29.41
N GLU A 284 6.21 -4.37 30.16
CA GLU A 284 6.86 -3.54 31.18
C GLU A 284 7.77 -2.49 30.52
N TYR A 285 7.19 -1.44 29.95
CA TYR A 285 7.93 -0.32 29.34
C TYR A 285 7.55 1.00 30.03
N SER A 286 8.56 1.76 30.47
CA SER A 286 8.41 3.14 30.94
C SER A 286 9.41 4.04 30.24
N ARG A 287 8.92 5.17 29.74
CA ARG A 287 9.76 6.26 29.22
C ARG A 287 10.35 7.12 30.35
N TYR A 288 9.73 7.07 31.54
CA TYR A 288 10.05 7.90 32.70
C TYR A 288 10.54 7.07 33.89
#